data_AF-A0A0C9VE70-F1
#
_entry.id   AF-A0A0C9VE70-F1
#
_cell.length_a   1.000
_cell.length_b   1.000
_cell.length_c   1.000
_cell.angle_alpha   90.00
_cell.angle_beta   90.00
_cell.angle_gamma   90.00
#
_symmetry.space_group_name_H-M   'P 1'
#
loop_
_entity.id
_entity.type
_entity.pdbx_description
1 polymer ?
#
loop_
_entity_poly.entity_id
_entity_poly.type
_entity_poly.pdbx_seq_one_letter_code
_entity_poly.pdbx_strand_id
1 'polypeptide(L)' 'EKEVVWFMPKFHLASHIEGCADTFSFNWTKNVGRMSGESVETIWASLNGLATST' A
#
# COMPACT_ATOMS: atom_id res chain seq x y z
N GLU A 1 -10.74 -9.23 -25.05
CA GLU A 1 -10.94 -9.43 -23.59
C GLU A 1 -9.89 -8.61 -22.86
N LYS A 2 -10.19 -7.95 -21.73
CA LYS A 2 -9.19 -7.19 -20.97
C LYS A 2 -8.65 -8.06 -19.84
N GLU A 3 -7.33 -8.15 -19.75
CA GLU A 3 -6.65 -8.84 -18.66
C GLU A 3 -6.80 -8.06 -17.35
N VAL A 4 -7.19 -8.76 -16.28
CA VAL A 4 -7.29 -8.19 -14.92
C VAL A 4 -6.04 -8.62 -14.15
N VAL A 5 -5.30 -7.65 -13.62
CA VAL A 5 -4.11 -7.88 -12.80
C VAL A 5 -4.41 -7.50 -11.35
N TRP A 6 -4.10 -8.40 -10.43
CA TRP A 6 -4.30 -8.22 -8.99
C TRP A 6 -2.99 -7.78 -8.33
N PHE A 7 -3.07 -6.89 -7.35
CA PHE A 7 -1.90 -6.35 -6.64
C PHE A 7 -2.09 -6.39 -5.13
N MET A 8 -0.98 -6.43 -4.40
CA MET A 8 -0.97 -6.35 -2.95
C MET A 8 -0.72 -4.92 -2.47
N PRO A 9 -1.54 -4.37 -1.57
CA PRO A 9 -1.27 -3.09 -0.92
C PRO A 9 0.09 -3.11 -0.25
N LYS A 10 0.87 -2.03 -0.42
CA LYS A 10 2.25 -1.97 0.07
C LYS A 10 2.39 -2.12 1.58
N PHE A 11 1.38 -1.73 2.36
CA PHE A 11 1.36 -1.95 3.81
C PHE A 11 1.46 -3.43 4.17
N HIS A 12 0.83 -4.31 3.38
CA HIS A 12 0.82 -5.75 3.65
C HIS A 12 2.04 -6.50 3.10
N LEU A 13 2.95 -5.83 2.40
CA LEU A 13 4.07 -6.47 1.71
C LEU A 13 5.04 -7.16 2.69
N ALA A 14 5.24 -6.56 3.87
CA ALA A 14 6.14 -7.09 4.91
C ALA A 14 5.56 -8.30 5.67
N SER A 15 4.23 -8.48 5.63
CA SER A 15 3.53 -9.56 6.35
C SER A 15 3.29 -10.80 5.50
N HIS A 16 3.82 -10.86 4.28
CA HIS A 16 3.54 -11.93 3.32
C HIS A 16 4.67 -12.95 3.19
N ILE A 17 4.32 -14.13 2.64
CA ILE A 17 5.26 -15.18 2.27
C ILE A 17 6.27 -14.72 1.22
N GLU A 18 7.44 -15.33 1.21
CA GLU A 18 8.47 -15.05 0.22
C GLU A 18 7.95 -15.24 -1.22
N GLY A 19 8.32 -14.31 -2.12
CA GLY A 19 7.91 -14.31 -3.53
C GLY A 19 6.65 -13.51 -3.86
N CYS A 20 5.77 -13.22 -2.88
CA CYS A 20 4.61 -12.36 -3.10
C CYS A 20 5.00 -10.89 -3.29
N ALA A 21 6.03 -10.44 -2.58
CA ALA A 21 6.52 -9.07 -2.64
C ALA A 21 6.99 -8.66 -4.05
N ASP A 22 7.58 -9.56 -4.82
CA ASP A 22 8.02 -9.25 -6.19
C ASP A 22 6.90 -9.44 -7.21
N THR A 23 6.10 -10.49 -7.04
CA THR A 23 5.05 -10.88 -8.01
C THR A 23 3.90 -9.88 -8.05
N PHE A 24 3.49 -9.34 -6.90
CA PHE A 24 2.31 -8.45 -6.78
C PHE A 24 2.67 -6.99 -6.48
N SER A 25 3.93 -6.61 -6.70
CA SER A 25 4.42 -5.27 -6.40
C SER A 25 4.11 -4.26 -7.49
N PHE A 26 3.44 -3.19 -7.08
CA PHE A 26 3.24 -1.98 -7.87
C PHE A 26 4.54 -1.34 -8.37
N ASN A 27 5.70 -1.61 -7.74
CA ASN A 27 6.97 -1.02 -8.17
C ASN A 27 7.50 -1.68 -9.46
N TRP A 28 7.14 -2.94 -9.71
CA TRP A 28 7.65 -3.73 -10.84
C TRP A 28 6.66 -3.84 -11.99
N THR A 29 5.41 -3.41 -11.78
CA THR A 29 4.38 -3.47 -12.81
C THR A 29 4.33 -2.19 -13.64
N LYS A 30 4.24 -2.35 -14.97
CA LYS A 30 4.12 -1.22 -15.90
C LYS A 30 2.70 -0.68 -15.89
N ASN A 31 2.56 0.61 -16.19
CA ASN A 31 1.27 1.30 -16.37
C ASN A 31 0.38 1.35 -15.11
N VAL A 32 0.97 1.26 -13.92
CA VAL A 32 0.28 1.49 -12.63
C VAL A 32 0.90 2.67 -11.88
N GLY A 33 0.11 3.29 -10.99
CA GLY A 33 0.59 4.37 -10.13
C GLY A 33 1.48 3.86 -9.00
N ARG A 34 2.32 4.75 -8.46
CA ARG A 34 3.04 4.50 -7.21
C ARG A 34 2.11 4.72 -6.02
N MET A 35 2.04 3.72 -5.15
CA MET A 35 1.34 3.82 -3.86
C MET A 35 2.37 4.01 -2.74
N SER A 36 2.01 4.77 -1.70
CA SER A 36 2.74 4.78 -0.42
C SER A 36 2.28 3.61 0.43
N GLY A 37 3.23 2.93 1.10
CA GLY A 37 2.91 1.88 2.08
C GLY A 37 2.44 2.44 3.42
N GLU A 38 2.65 3.73 3.66
CA GLU A 38 2.41 4.40 4.95
C GLU A 38 1.24 5.39 4.90
N SER A 39 0.38 5.31 3.87
CA SER A 39 -0.71 6.29 3.70
C SER A 39 -1.63 6.34 4.92
N VAL A 40 -1.91 5.19 5.54
CA VAL A 40 -2.80 5.11 6.71
C VAL A 40 -2.14 5.79 7.91
N GLU A 41 -0.88 5.50 8.18
CA GLU A 41 -0.08 6.07 9.27
C GLU A 41 0.13 7.56 9.08
N THR A 42 0.38 8.00 7.84
CA THR A 42 0.57 9.42 7.50
C THR A 42 -0.70 10.23 7.78
N ILE A 43 -1.86 9.69 7.37
CA ILE A 43 -3.15 10.31 7.64
C ILE A 43 -3.41 10.32 9.15
N TRP A 44 -3.18 9.21 9.84
CA TRP A 44 -3.39 9.12 11.28
C TRP A 44 -2.52 10.11 12.07
N ALA A 45 -1.22 10.19 11.75
CA ALA A 45 -0.30 11.15 12.35
C ALA A 45 -0.78 12.60 12.16
N SER A 46 -1.33 12.92 10.98
CA SER A 46 -1.90 14.23 10.70
C SER A 46 -3.18 14.51 11.49
N LEU A 47 -4.06 13.50 11.61
CA LEU A 47 -5.33 13.61 12.32
C LEU A 47 -5.15 13.67 13.85
N ASN A 48 -4.07 13.12 14.40
CA ASN A 48 -3.79 13.22 15.84
C ASN A 48 -3.71 14.67 16.33
N GLY A 49 -3.28 15.62 15.49
CA GLY A 49 -3.29 17.04 15.84
C GLY A 49 -4.71 17.64 15.98
N LEU A 50 -5.73 16.99 15.43
CA LEU A 50 -7.14 17.38 15.53
C LEU A 50 -7.87 16.67 16.67
N ALA A 51 -7.21 15.76 17.38
CA ALA A 51 -7.84 15.02 18.46
C ALA A 51 -8.21 15.97 19.61
N THR A 52 -9.47 15.93 20.03
CA THR A 52 -9.95 16.68 21.20
C THR A 52 -9.44 16.01 22.48
N SER A 53 -8.96 16.80 23.44
CA SER A 53 -8.63 16.30 24.77
C SER A 53 -9.90 15.80 25.45
N THR A 54 -9.87 14.56 25.96
CA THR A 54 -10.87 14.00 26.88
C THR A 54 -10.44 14.20 28.33
#